data_AF-A0A3S8V0C4-F1
#
_entry.id   AF-A0A3S8V0C4-F1
#
_cell.length_a   1.000
_cell.length_b   1.000
_cell.length_c   1.000
_cell.angle_alpha   90.00
_cell.angle_beta   90.00
_cell.angle_gamma   90.00
#
_symmetry.space_group_name_H-M   'P 1'
#
loop_
_entity.id
_entity.type
_entity.pdbx_description
1 polymer ?
#
loop_
_entity_poly.entity_id
_entity_poly.type
_entity_poly.pdbx_seq_one_letter_code
_entity_poly.pdbx_strand_id
1 'polypeptide(L)'
;MFMILLMTIIIIIIIFIMMISNFIISKKMFKFREKMSPFECGFDPEINMRQPFSLQFYLISVIFLIFDVEISLILPIIISMNNLYIFMIINLNILLLLLLFGFFIELKEGSFNWFK
;
A
#
# COMPACT_ATOMS: atom_id res chain seq x y z
N MET A 1 9.88 18.46 -17.14
CA MET A 1 8.44 18.54 -16.79
C MET A 1 7.54 18.17 -17.97
N PHE A 2 7.58 18.93 -19.08
CA PHE A 2 6.68 18.71 -20.23
C PHE A 2 6.82 17.32 -20.90
N MET A 3 8.06 16.82 -21.05
CA MET A 3 8.29 15.45 -21.57
C MET A 3 7.71 14.36 -20.68
N ILE A 4 7.74 14.55 -19.35
CA ILE A 4 7.15 13.61 -18.39
C ILE A 4 5.63 13.62 -18.52
N LEU A 5 5.03 14.81 -18.62
CA LEU A 5 3.59 14.96 -18.85
C LEU A 5 3.15 14.26 -20.15
N LEU A 6 3.88 14.48 -21.24
CA LEU A 6 3.61 13.81 -22.53
C LEU A 6 3.66 12.28 -22.40
N MET A 7 4.69 11.74 -21.74
CA MET A 7 4.81 10.28 -21.54
C MET A 7 3.65 9.73 -20.70
N THR A 8 3.23 10.42 -19.65
CA THR A 8 2.08 9.98 -18.83
C THR A 8 0.77 9.96 -19.61
N ILE A 9 0.56 10.95 -20.48
CA ILE A 9 -0.63 11.04 -21.33
C ILE A 9 -0.64 9.89 -22.35
N ILE A 10 0.50 9.61 -22.98
CA ILE A 10 0.62 8.51 -23.95
C ILE A 10 0.29 7.17 -23.30
N ILE A 11 0.81 6.90 -22.09
CA ILE A 11 0.54 5.66 -21.36
C ILE A 11 -0.96 5.51 -21.06
N ILE A 12 -1.61 6.56 -20.58
CA ILE A 12 -3.06 6.55 -20.32
C ILE A 12 -3.87 6.28 -21.59
N ILE A 13 -3.50 6.91 -22.71
CA ILE A 13 -4.18 6.70 -23.99
C ILE A 13 -4.06 5.24 -24.44
N ILE A 14 -2.88 4.64 -24.32
CA ILE A 14 -2.66 3.23 -24.68
C ILE A 14 -3.54 2.30 -23.84
N ILE A 15 -3.59 2.51 -22.51
CA ILE A 15 -4.44 1.71 -21.61
C ILE A 15 -5.91 1.84 -22.01
N PHE A 16 -6.36 3.05 -22.32
CA PHE A 16 -7.75 3.31 -22.71
C PHE A 16 -8.13 2.64 -24.04
N ILE A 17 -7.24 2.72 -25.04
CA ILE A 17 -7.41 2.05 -26.34
C ILE A 17 -7.50 0.53 -26.13
N MET A 18 -6.65 -0.05 -25.28
CA MET A 18 -6.67 -1.49 -24.99
C MET A 18 -7.96 -1.92 -24.27
N MET A 19 -8.49 -1.10 -23.35
CA MET A 19 -9.78 -1.39 -22.72
C MET A 19 -10.94 -1.32 -23.72
N ILE A 20 -10.95 -0.31 -24.60
CA ILE A 20 -11.99 -0.16 -25.62
C ILE A 20 -11.93 -1.30 -26.64
N SER A 21 -10.74 -1.66 -27.13
CA SER A 21 -10.58 -2.75 -28.08
C SER A 21 -11.05 -4.08 -27.48
N ASN A 22 -10.72 -4.36 -26.22
CA ASN A 22 -11.21 -5.53 -25.52
C ASN A 22 -12.75 -5.50 -25.39
N PHE A 23 -13.34 -4.36 -25.04
CA PHE A 23 -14.80 -4.25 -24.95
C PHE A 23 -15.50 -4.51 -26.28
N ILE A 24 -14.97 -3.96 -27.39
CA ILE A 24 -15.52 -4.14 -28.74
C ILE A 24 -15.37 -5.59 -29.23
N ILE A 25 -14.20 -6.19 -29.02
CA ILE A 25 -13.90 -7.57 -29.47
C ILE A 25 -14.60 -8.61 -28.57
N SER A 26 -14.83 -8.30 -27.30
CA SER A 26 -15.37 -9.25 -26.33
C SER A 26 -16.74 -9.80 -26.77
N LYS A 27 -16.77 -11.10 -27.07
CA LYS A 27 -18.02 -11.83 -27.31
C LYS A 27 -18.66 -12.12 -25.95
N LYS A 28 -19.45 -11.18 -25.44
CA LYS A 28 -20.25 -11.38 -24.22
C LYS A 28 -21.29 -12.46 -24.51
N MET A 29 -20.98 -13.71 -24.19
CA MET A 29 -21.98 -14.78 -24.14
C MET A 29 -23.05 -14.40 -23.12
N PHE A 30 -24.28 -14.87 -23.36
CA PHE A 30 -25.40 -14.74 -22.43
C PHE A 30 -24.94 -14.99 -20.99
N LYS A 31 -25.34 -14.09 -20.08
CA LYS A 31 -24.96 -14.11 -18.67
C LYS A 31 -25.63 -15.30 -17.97
N PHE A 32 -25.09 -16.49 -18.15
CA PHE A 32 -25.52 -17.66 -17.39
C PHE A 32 -25.08 -17.50 -15.94
N ARG A 33 -25.98 -17.82 -15.00
CA ARG A 33 -25.75 -17.70 -13.54
C ARG A 33 -24.44 -18.36 -13.10
N GLU A 34 -24.10 -19.51 -13.69
CA GLU A 34 -22.89 -20.29 -13.39
C GLU A 34 -21.60 -19.62 -13.85
N LYS A 35 -21.63 -18.78 -14.90
CA LYS A 35 -20.47 -17.94 -15.28
C LYS A 35 -20.32 -16.70 -14.39
N MET A 36 -21.38 -16.36 -13.66
CA MET A 36 -21.44 -15.19 -12.79
C MET A 36 -21.31 -15.56 -11.31
N SER A 37 -21.27 -16.85 -10.97
CA SER A 37 -20.99 -17.30 -9.61
C SER A 37 -19.50 -17.13 -9.28
N PRO A 38 -19.15 -16.69 -8.06
CA PRO A 38 -17.77 -16.45 -7.67
C PRO A 38 -16.94 -17.73 -7.55
N PHE A 39 -17.59 -18.89 -7.35
CA PHE A 39 -16.95 -20.18 -7.21
C PHE A 39 -17.48 -21.20 -8.20
N GLU A 40 -16.60 -22.04 -8.73
CA GLU A 40 -16.93 -23.15 -9.63
C GLU A 40 -17.51 -24.36 -8.88
N CYS A 41 -17.25 -24.46 -7.57
CA CYS A 41 -17.70 -25.58 -6.74
C CYS A 41 -19.18 -25.49 -6.32
N GLY A 42 -19.92 -24.47 -6.76
CA GLY A 42 -21.35 -24.31 -6.47
C GLY A 42 -21.67 -23.85 -5.04
N PHE A 43 -20.67 -23.47 -4.25
CA PHE A 43 -20.87 -22.88 -2.94
C PHE A 43 -21.19 -21.40 -3.07
N ASP A 44 -22.25 -20.96 -2.39
CA ASP A 44 -22.50 -19.55 -2.17
C ASP A 44 -21.46 -19.03 -1.15
N PRO A 45 -20.86 -17.85 -1.38
CA PRO A 45 -19.90 -17.29 -0.44
C PRO A 45 -20.58 -17.09 0.93
N GLU A 46 -19.96 -17.60 1.99
CA GLU A 46 -20.39 -17.34 3.37
C GLU A 46 -20.06 -15.89 3.76
N ILE A 47 -20.85 -14.94 3.27
CA ILE A 47 -20.64 -13.51 3.52
C ILE A 47 -21.33 -13.13 4.82
N ASN A 48 -20.67 -13.43 5.94
CA ASN A 48 -20.94 -12.66 7.14
C ASN A 48 -20.08 -11.40 7.08
N MET A 49 -20.69 -10.23 6.87
CA MET A 49 -20.00 -8.92 6.80
C MET A 49 -19.17 -8.58 8.04
N ARG A 50 -19.30 -9.34 9.13
CA ARG A 50 -18.64 -9.15 10.42
C ARG A 50 -17.84 -10.37 10.87
N GLN A 51 -17.27 -11.14 9.94
CA GLN A 51 -16.31 -12.16 10.35
C GLN A 51 -15.13 -11.49 11.07
N PRO A 52 -14.72 -12.00 12.23
CA PRO A 52 -13.57 -11.47 12.94
C PRO A 52 -12.33 -11.67 12.06
N PHE A 53 -11.74 -10.56 11.62
CA PHE A 53 -10.46 -10.56 10.93
C PHE A 53 -9.32 -10.68 11.97
N SER A 54 -8.14 -11.16 11.57
CA SER A 54 -7.05 -11.29 12.52
C SER A 54 -6.50 -9.90 12.91
N LEU A 55 -6.45 -9.65 14.22
CA LEU A 55 -5.96 -8.37 14.79
C LEU A 55 -4.55 -8.00 14.31
N GLN A 56 -3.75 -8.99 13.93
CA GLN A 56 -2.40 -8.81 13.42
C GLN A 56 -2.36 -7.99 12.13
N PHE A 57 -3.30 -8.20 11.18
CA PHE A 57 -3.36 -7.37 9.97
C PHE A 57 -3.62 -5.90 10.29
N TYR A 58 -4.46 -5.65 11.29
CA TYR A 58 -4.75 -4.30 11.74
C TYR A 58 -3.53 -3.65 12.41
N LEU A 59 -2.85 -4.38 13.29
CA LEU A 59 -1.62 -3.89 13.93
C LEU A 59 -0.55 -3.53 12.89
N ILE A 60 -0.30 -4.40 11.91
CA ILE A 60 0.65 -4.11 10.82
C ILE A 60 0.25 -2.83 10.07
N SER A 61 -1.04 -2.61 9.82
CA SER A 61 -1.52 -1.40 9.11
C SER A 61 -1.29 -0.12 9.92
N VAL A 62 -1.52 -0.17 11.24
CA VAL A 62 -1.29 0.97 12.14
C VAL A 62 0.21 1.27 12.24
N ILE A 63 1.03 0.25 12.41
CA ILE A 63 2.49 0.35 12.46
C ILE A 63 3.04 0.97 11.16
N PHE A 64 2.58 0.48 10.01
CA PHE A 64 2.95 1.02 8.70
C PHE A 64 2.62 2.51 8.57
N LEU A 65 1.44 2.94 9.04
CA LEU A 65 1.03 4.34 8.99
C LEU A 65 1.97 5.23 9.81
N ILE A 66 2.34 4.80 11.03
CA ILE A 66 3.26 5.54 11.89
C ILE A 66 4.63 5.67 11.21
N PHE A 67 5.20 4.57 10.71
CA PHE A 67 6.50 4.60 10.03
C PHE A 67 6.49 5.43 8.75
N ASP A 68 5.41 5.41 7.96
CA ASP A 68 5.30 6.21 6.73
C ASP A 68 5.31 7.72 7.05
N VAL A 69 4.57 8.13 8.09
CA VAL A 69 4.58 9.53 8.57
C VAL A 69 5.98 9.92 9.05
N GLU A 70 6.67 9.09 9.81
CA GLU A 70 8.02 9.40 10.28
C GLU A 70 9.04 9.52 9.14
N ILE A 71 8.99 8.64 8.13
CA ILE A 71 9.86 8.73 6.94
C ILE A 71 9.56 10.00 6.14
N SER A 72 8.28 10.37 6.01
CA SER A 72 7.88 11.61 5.33
C SER A 72 8.48 12.86 6.00
N LEU A 73 8.69 12.83 7.32
CA LEU A 73 9.34 13.91 8.08
C LEU A 73 10.87 13.91 7.92
N ILE A 74 11.50 12.74 7.77
CA ILE A 74 12.96 12.62 7.59
C ILE A 74 13.42 13.17 6.23
N LEU A 75 12.69 12.86 5.15
CA LEU A 75 13.04 13.22 3.78
C LEU A 75 13.40 14.71 3.55
N PRO A 76 12.58 15.70 3.97
CA PRO A 76 12.91 17.10 3.75
C PRO A 76 14.15 17.53 4.54
N ILE A 77 14.39 16.94 5.71
CA ILE A 77 15.53 17.29 6.55
C ILE A 77 16.84 16.87 5.87
N ILE A 78 16.88 15.68 5.25
CA ILE A 78 18.05 15.21 4.49
C ILE A 78 18.38 16.17 3.34
N ILE A 79 17.37 16.64 2.61
CA ILE A 79 17.56 17.56 1.48
C ILE A 79 18.11 18.91 1.96
N SER A 80 17.75 19.35 3.17
CA SER A 80 18.20 20.62 3.75
C SER A 80 19.61 20.60 4.36
N MET A 81 20.31 19.45 4.32
CA MET A 81 21.62 19.24 4.98
C MET A 81 22.77 20.13 4.50
N ASN A 82 22.62 20.83 3.37
CA ASN A 82 23.68 21.67 2.83
C ASN A 82 24.12 22.79 3.79
N ASN A 83 23.23 23.27 4.67
CA ASN A 83 23.59 24.15 5.77
C ASN A 83 23.57 23.34 7.07
N LEU A 84 24.73 22.77 7.44
CA LEU A 84 24.91 21.94 8.62
C LEU A 84 24.71 22.75 9.91
N TYR A 85 23.46 22.86 10.37
CA TYR A 85 23.18 23.25 11.75
C TYR A 85 23.32 22.01 12.64
N ILE A 86 24.23 22.08 13.62
CA ILE A 86 24.42 21.05 14.66
C ILE A 86 23.09 20.63 15.30
N PHE A 87 22.16 21.58 15.46
CA PHE A 87 20.82 21.33 15.97
C PHE A 87 19.99 20.37 15.08
N MET A 88 20.05 20.50 13.75
CA MET A 88 19.32 19.61 12.84
C MET A 88 19.86 18.18 12.90
N ILE A 89 21.18 18.03 13.01
CA ILE A 89 21.84 16.71 13.11
C ILE A 89 21.43 16.02 14.42
N ILE A 90 21.40 16.77 15.54
CA ILE A 90 20.96 16.23 16.83
C ILE A 90 19.50 15.77 16.76
N ASN A 91 18.61 16.60 16.21
CA ASN A 91 17.19 16.25 16.10
C ASN A 91 16.94 15.01 15.22
N LEU A 92 17.68 14.86 14.12
CA LEU A 92 17.60 13.66 13.28
C LEU A 92 18.08 12.41 14.00
N ASN A 93 19.19 12.51 14.73
CA ASN A 93 19.69 11.38 15.50
C ASN A 93 18.70 10.96 16.59
N ILE A 94 18.06 11.92 17.27
CA ILE A 94 17.00 11.65 18.25
C ILE A 94 15.81 10.94 17.58
N LEU A 95 15.36 11.45 16.43
CA LEU A 95 14.23 10.88 15.70
C LEU A 95 14.53 9.46 15.19
N LEU A 96 15.72 9.21 14.64
CA LEU A 96 16.18 7.87 14.25
C LEU A 96 16.23 6.91 15.43
N LEU A 97 16.67 7.37 16.60
CA LEU A 97 16.78 6.54 17.80
C LEU A 97 15.41 6.18 18.37
N LEU A 98 14.45 7.11 18.32
CA LEU A 98 13.04 6.85 18.64
C LEU A 98 12.44 5.79 17.72
N LEU A 99 12.67 5.91 16.41
CA LEU A 99 12.18 4.98 15.39
C LEU A 99 12.74 3.57 15.62
N LEU A 100 14.05 3.45 15.86
CA LEU A 100 14.69 2.18 16.19
C LEU A 100 14.12 1.56 17.47
N PHE A 101 13.91 2.37 18.51
CA PHE A 101 13.38 1.89 19.78
C PHE A 101 11.92 1.41 19.66
N GLY A 102 11.07 2.15 18.95
CA GLY A 102 9.70 1.73 18.65
C GLY A 102 9.66 0.40 17.91
N PHE A 103 10.50 0.25 16.88
CA PHE A 103 10.63 -1.00 16.14
C PHE A 103 11.07 -2.18 17.02
N PHE A 104 12.03 -1.99 17.93
CA PHE A 104 12.46 -3.04 18.85
C PHE A 104 11.35 -3.48 19.83
N ILE A 105 10.53 -2.54 20.30
CA ILE A 105 9.37 -2.87 21.16
C ILE A 105 8.39 -3.76 20.40
N GLU A 106 8.03 -3.38 19.18
CA GLU A 106 7.08 -4.12 18.36
C GLU A 106 7.57 -5.54 18.02
N LEU A 107 8.85 -5.68 17.71
CA LEU A 107 9.47 -6.99 17.50
C LEU A 107 9.38 -7.88 18.75
N LYS A 108 9.59 -7.31 19.94
CA LYS A 108 9.49 -8.03 21.20
C LYS A 108 8.05 -8.44 21.52
N GLU A 109 7.07 -7.61 21.17
CA GLU A 109 5.64 -7.93 21.33
C GLU A 109 5.17 -9.01 20.35
N GLY A 110 5.96 -9.33 19.32
CA GLY A 110 5.65 -10.40 18.39
C GLY A 110 4.49 -10.03 17.45
N SER A 111 4.28 -8.73 17.18
CA SER A 111 3.26 -8.23 16.25
C SER A 111 3.41 -8.83 14.84
N PHE A 112 4.65 -9.18 14.46
CA PHE A 112 5.01 -9.82 13.19
C PHE A 112 4.99 -11.36 13.22
N ASN A 113 4.74 -11.98 14.39
CA ASN A 113 4.67 -13.44 14.45
C ASN A 113 3.30 -13.89 13.94
N TRP A 114 3.25 -14.21 12.66
CA TRP A 114 2.21 -15.07 12.14
C TRP A 114 2.47 -16.50 12.61
N PHE A 115 1.47 -17.11 13.23
CA PHE A 115 1.47 -18.55 13.42
C PHE A 115 1.52 -19.23 12.05
N LYS A 116 2.21 -20.38 12.01
CA LYS A 116 2.15 -21.34 10.90
C LYS A 116 0.72 -21.82 10.67
#